data_AF-A0A0P9RG49-F1
#
_entry.id   AF-A0A0P9RG49-F1
#
_cell.length_a   1.000
_cell.length_b   1.000
_cell.length_c   1.000
_cell.angle_alpha   90.00
_cell.angle_beta   90.00
_cell.angle_gamma   90.00
#
_symmetry.space_group_name_H-M   'P 1'
#
loop_
_entity.id
_entity.type
_entity.pdbx_description
1 polymer ?
#
loop_
_entity_poly.entity_id
_entity_poly.type
_entity_poly.pdbx_seq_one_letter_code
_entity_poly.pdbx_strand_id
1 'polypeptide(L)'
;MTNTDRTVLSNMVSELATTRALLNCLIKEFALPEECLHYTWPEGMQGIAPGSFVDGGQWKGIPLTISLPNQQQFFVLVDRRDHLGSHRYLSDVYARQGKGTWRCLAFAEFARQLLTACEHMTRASNDELLDQVLQSQHLTAAIVAHNMTGQHPEPLSGYLASEQGLWFGHPNHPAPKARLWPEHLAQETYAPEFQAQTALHLFEVPLEGLRITSNGLSEAEVMSGFADQSRARPGHALICMHPVQAQLFMQDRRVQRLLELGEISDLGASGLLASPTASMRTWYIEGHDYFIKGSLNVRITNCVRKNAWYELESTLIIDELFQRLQQTRPETLGGLSTVAEPGSMSWAPKGASETDGHWFREQTGAILRENFCRRSGADCSVMAGTLFARDLRSRPLVHDFLQRFNGGELEDQHLLNWFDEYQALLLSPVMALFFNHGIVMEPHLQNAVLIHDNGRPKQLLLRDFEGVKLTEELGIKAIQVGLHPRIRQSLLYTREQGWNRITYCLLINNLSEAVLALSWERPHLAPLMWQRVERQLQRIRDELVLPAPELDALIAGQSIACKTNLKVRLAAKADREANYVRLASPWATEARYA
;
A
#
# COMPACT_ATOMS: atom_id res chain seq x y z
N MET A 1 3.93 -31.97 9.80
CA MET A 1 4.35 -31.03 10.85
C MET A 1 3.35 -31.13 11.99
N THR A 2 3.78 -31.24 13.25
CA THR A 2 2.82 -31.28 14.36
C THR A 2 2.17 -29.89 14.57
N ASN A 3 1.05 -29.81 15.29
CA ASN A 3 0.40 -28.52 15.56
C ASN A 3 1.34 -27.59 16.37
N THR A 4 2.14 -28.16 17.28
CA THR A 4 3.15 -27.43 18.06
C THR A 4 4.28 -26.88 17.18
N ASP A 5 4.80 -27.68 16.26
CA ASP A 5 5.82 -27.22 15.30
C ASP A 5 5.30 -26.07 14.43
N ARG A 6 4.02 -26.14 14.04
CA ARG A 6 3.35 -25.08 13.25
C ARG A 6 3.29 -23.76 13.99
N THR A 7 2.85 -23.77 15.24
CA THR A 7 2.77 -22.57 16.06
C THR A 7 4.15 -21.92 16.28
N VAL A 8 5.18 -22.74 16.54
CA VAL A 8 6.55 -22.22 16.72
C VAL A 8 7.07 -21.62 15.42
N LEU A 9 6.95 -22.34 14.30
CA LEU A 9 7.45 -21.86 13.02
C LEU A 9 6.70 -20.60 12.55
N SER A 10 5.38 -20.54 12.73
CA SER A 10 4.59 -19.36 12.34
C SER A 10 4.98 -18.12 13.12
N ASN A 11 5.26 -18.27 14.42
CA ASN A 11 5.76 -17.18 15.26
C ASN A 11 7.14 -16.71 14.80
N MET A 12 8.07 -17.63 14.53
CA MET A 12 9.41 -17.27 14.05
C MET A 12 9.37 -16.54 12.69
N VAL A 13 8.55 -17.03 11.76
CA VAL A 13 8.39 -16.40 10.43
C VAL A 13 7.81 -14.98 10.58
N SER A 14 6.82 -14.78 11.45
CA SER A 14 6.23 -13.46 11.66
C SER A 14 7.16 -12.49 12.38
N GLU A 15 7.94 -12.95 13.37
CA GLU A 15 8.98 -12.16 14.02
C GLU A 15 10.06 -11.72 13.03
N LEU A 16 10.55 -12.64 12.18
CA LEU A 16 11.52 -12.32 11.14
C LEU A 16 10.98 -11.30 10.14
N ALA A 17 9.75 -11.47 9.66
CA ALA A 17 9.12 -10.53 8.74
C ALA A 17 8.96 -9.13 9.37
N THR A 18 8.53 -9.07 10.64
CA THR A 18 8.31 -7.80 11.35
C THR A 18 9.63 -7.11 11.70
N THR A 19 10.65 -7.85 12.12
CA THR A 19 12.02 -7.34 12.33
C THR A 19 12.56 -6.66 11.09
N ARG A 20 12.40 -7.28 9.91
CA ARG A 20 12.85 -6.71 8.64
C ARG A 20 12.08 -5.44 8.27
N ALA A 21 10.76 -5.41 8.49
CA ALA A 21 9.96 -4.21 8.23
C ALA A 21 10.36 -3.02 9.13
N LEU A 22 10.68 -3.29 10.41
CA LEU A 22 11.21 -2.28 11.33
C LEU A 22 12.61 -1.80 10.93
N LEU A 23 13.50 -2.72 10.53
CA LEU A 23 14.82 -2.35 10.01
C LEU A 23 14.71 -1.50 8.75
N ASN A 24 13.82 -1.83 7.83
CA ASN A 24 13.59 -1.02 6.64
C ASN A 24 13.18 0.41 7.01
N CYS A 25 12.27 0.58 7.99
CA CYS A 25 11.90 1.90 8.50
C CYS A 25 13.10 2.62 9.12
N LEU A 26 13.86 1.94 9.99
CA LEU A 26 15.05 2.51 10.63
C LEU A 26 16.07 2.99 9.58
N ILE A 27 16.36 2.16 8.58
CA ILE A 27 17.35 2.45 7.53
C ILE A 27 16.89 3.63 6.67
N LYS A 28 15.68 3.56 6.12
CA LYS A 28 15.17 4.54 5.15
C LYS A 28 14.85 5.89 5.80
N GLU A 29 14.38 5.90 7.04
CA GLU A 29 13.88 7.12 7.68
C GLU A 29 14.90 7.79 8.59
N PHE A 30 15.87 7.04 9.12
CA PHE A 30 16.85 7.54 10.09
C PHE A 30 18.28 7.28 9.64
N ALA A 31 18.67 6.02 9.41
CA ALA A 31 20.08 5.69 9.27
C ALA A 31 20.72 6.26 7.99
N LEU A 32 20.02 6.24 6.86
CA LEU A 32 20.50 6.85 5.61
C LEU A 32 20.44 8.39 5.64
N PRO A 33 19.31 9.03 5.98
CA PRO A 33 19.22 10.50 5.96
C PRO A 33 20.12 11.19 7.00
N GLU A 34 20.37 10.54 8.13
CA GLU A 34 21.19 11.08 9.23
C GLU A 34 22.63 10.53 9.21
N GLU A 35 23.03 9.85 8.12
CA GLU A 35 24.39 9.34 7.90
C GLU A 35 24.93 8.42 9.02
N CYS A 36 24.03 7.68 9.67
CA CYS A 36 24.33 6.79 10.80
C CYS A 36 24.57 5.32 10.37
N LEU A 37 24.61 5.03 9.07
CA LEU A 37 24.76 3.69 8.49
C LEU A 37 26.15 3.52 7.86
N HIS A 38 26.84 2.43 8.21
CA HIS A 38 28.15 2.09 7.68
C HIS A 38 28.22 0.64 7.20
N TYR A 39 28.79 0.41 6.02
CA TYR A 39 29.04 -0.94 5.49
C TYR A 39 30.37 -1.52 6.00
N THR A 40 30.53 -1.55 7.32
CA THR A 40 31.76 -1.95 8.01
C THR A 40 31.46 -2.89 9.17
N TRP A 41 32.44 -3.73 9.52
CA TRP A 41 32.37 -4.54 10.74
C TRP A 41 32.34 -3.65 11.98
N PRO A 42 31.57 -4.01 13.03
CA PRO A 42 31.55 -3.24 14.26
C PRO A 42 32.85 -3.43 15.05
N GLU A 43 33.21 -2.40 15.81
CA GLU A 43 34.28 -2.50 16.80
C GLU A 43 33.88 -3.44 17.95
N GLY A 44 34.67 -4.49 18.17
CA GLY A 44 34.44 -5.50 19.18
C GLY A 44 33.26 -6.42 18.82
N MET A 45 33.55 -7.59 18.26
CA MET A 45 32.57 -8.58 17.81
C MET A 45 32.05 -9.50 18.93
N GLN A 46 32.38 -9.23 20.20
CA GLN A 46 32.01 -10.12 21.31
C GLN A 46 30.48 -10.22 21.43
N GLY A 47 29.97 -11.46 21.39
CA GLY A 47 28.53 -11.77 21.47
C GLY A 47 27.85 -12.01 20.12
N ILE A 48 28.53 -11.73 19.00
CA ILE A 48 28.07 -12.12 17.66
C ILE A 48 28.53 -13.56 17.39
N ALA A 49 27.59 -14.46 17.13
CA ALA A 49 27.93 -15.86 16.89
C ALA A 49 28.65 -16.03 15.53
N PRO A 50 29.77 -16.79 15.44
CA PRO A 50 30.51 -16.97 14.17
C PRO A 50 29.66 -17.49 13.01
N GLY A 51 28.74 -18.42 13.31
CA GLY A 51 27.81 -18.97 12.31
C GLY A 51 26.82 -17.96 11.74
N SER A 52 26.67 -16.79 12.36
CA SER A 52 25.83 -15.71 11.84
C SER A 52 26.49 -14.94 10.71
N PHE A 53 27.80 -15.08 10.51
CA PHE A 53 28.52 -14.26 9.55
C PHE A 53 29.59 -14.98 8.70
N VAL A 54 30.03 -16.18 9.07
CA VAL A 54 30.88 -17.04 8.24
C VAL A 54 30.08 -18.23 7.71
N ASP A 55 30.25 -18.53 6.42
CA ASP A 55 29.82 -19.79 5.79
C ASP A 55 30.92 -20.31 4.86
N GLY A 56 31.29 -21.59 4.97
CA GLY A 56 32.31 -22.20 4.12
C GLY A 56 33.68 -21.49 4.11
N GLY A 57 34.04 -20.75 5.16
CA GLY A 57 35.28 -19.96 5.23
C GLY A 57 35.22 -18.60 4.52
N GLN A 58 34.04 -18.19 4.04
CA GLN A 58 33.77 -16.87 3.46
C GLN A 58 32.74 -16.10 4.29
N TRP A 59 32.72 -14.77 4.16
CA TRP A 59 31.67 -13.96 4.77
C TRP A 59 30.35 -14.17 4.03
N LYS A 60 29.26 -14.31 4.78
CA LYS A 60 27.92 -14.50 4.20
C LYS A 60 27.43 -13.30 3.38
N GLY A 61 28.04 -12.12 3.54
CA GLY A 61 27.65 -10.90 2.83
C GLY A 61 28.45 -9.68 3.30
N ILE A 62 27.84 -8.50 3.15
CA ILE A 62 28.41 -7.20 3.52
C ILE A 62 27.98 -6.86 4.95
N PRO A 63 28.89 -6.49 5.86
CA PRO A 63 28.51 -6.03 7.19
C PRO A 63 27.82 -4.67 7.11
N LEU A 64 26.66 -4.53 7.78
CA LEU A 64 25.93 -3.27 7.92
C LEU A 64 25.82 -2.96 9.41
N THR A 65 26.44 -1.86 9.82
CA THR A 65 26.38 -1.34 11.20
C THR A 65 25.65 -0.01 11.21
N ILE A 66 24.63 0.13 12.07
CA ILE A 66 23.91 1.37 12.32
C ILE A 66 24.30 1.86 13.71
N SER A 67 24.82 3.09 13.82
CA SER A 67 25.21 3.69 15.10
C SER A 67 24.41 4.96 15.37
N LEU A 68 23.49 4.91 16.33
CA LEU A 68 22.57 6.01 16.63
C LEU A 68 23.13 6.94 17.72
N PRO A 69 22.67 8.22 17.78
CA PRO A 69 23.22 9.23 18.71
C PRO A 69 23.16 8.87 20.19
N ASN A 70 22.18 8.05 20.60
CA ASN A 70 22.03 7.58 21.98
C ASN A 70 22.96 6.40 22.34
N GLN A 71 23.99 6.13 21.53
CA GLN A 71 24.89 4.98 21.63
C GLN A 71 24.21 3.62 21.44
N GLN A 72 22.98 3.58 20.93
CA GLN A 72 22.36 2.35 20.45
C GLN A 72 22.98 1.97 19.11
N GLN A 73 23.38 0.72 18.96
CA GLN A 73 23.91 0.18 17.72
C GLN A 73 23.13 -1.06 17.28
N PHE A 74 22.99 -1.22 15.97
CA PHE A 74 22.44 -2.42 15.33
C PHE A 74 23.43 -2.95 14.30
N PHE A 75 23.53 -4.27 14.19
CA PHE A 75 24.40 -4.96 13.24
C PHE A 75 23.64 -6.09 12.55
N VAL A 76 23.81 -6.19 11.24
CA VAL A 76 23.23 -7.24 10.38
C VAL A 76 24.09 -7.42 9.13
N LEU A 77 24.13 -8.62 8.57
CA LEU A 77 24.69 -8.84 7.24
C LEU A 77 23.65 -8.59 6.14
N VAL A 78 24.09 -7.99 5.04
CA VAL A 78 23.24 -7.71 3.87
C VAL A 78 23.88 -8.18 2.56
N ASP A 79 23.06 -8.36 1.52
CA ASP A 79 23.52 -8.83 0.20
C ASP A 79 24.10 -7.73 -0.69
N ARG A 80 23.83 -6.45 -0.38
CA ARG A 80 24.20 -5.32 -1.24
C ARG A 80 24.43 -4.02 -0.46
N ARG A 81 25.06 -3.05 -1.12
CA ARG A 81 24.97 -1.63 -0.75
C ARG A 81 23.83 -1.02 -1.54
N ASP A 82 22.96 -0.25 -0.88
CA ASP A 82 21.78 0.32 -1.52
C ASP A 82 21.46 1.70 -0.93
N HIS A 83 21.38 2.71 -1.80
CA HIS A 83 21.10 4.10 -1.41
C HIS A 83 19.64 4.35 -1.02
N LEU A 84 18.75 3.43 -1.39
CA LEU A 84 17.33 3.48 -1.03
C LEU A 84 17.02 2.60 0.17
N GLY A 85 18.01 1.93 0.77
CA GLY A 85 17.82 1.10 1.96
C GLY A 85 17.06 -0.20 1.67
N SER A 86 17.25 -0.80 0.50
CA SER A 86 16.57 -2.02 0.08
C SER A 86 17.51 -3.21 0.06
N HIS A 87 17.47 -4.01 1.12
CA HIS A 87 18.43 -5.08 1.36
C HIS A 87 17.76 -6.44 1.53
N ARG A 88 18.45 -7.51 1.15
CA ARG A 88 18.21 -8.82 1.76
C ARG A 88 19.09 -8.95 3.00
N TYR A 89 18.46 -9.19 4.14
CA TYR A 89 19.16 -9.48 5.40
C TYR A 89 19.59 -10.96 5.44
N LEU A 90 20.87 -11.20 5.70
CA LEU A 90 21.55 -12.50 5.61
C LEU A 90 21.95 -13.08 6.98
N SER A 91 21.69 -12.34 8.06
CA SER A 91 21.90 -12.78 9.43
C SER A 91 20.74 -12.33 10.33
N ASP A 92 20.72 -12.83 11.57
CA ASP A 92 19.94 -12.21 12.63
C ASP A 92 20.45 -10.79 12.92
N VAL A 93 19.61 -10.00 13.59
CA VAL A 93 19.93 -8.64 14.01
C VAL A 93 20.54 -8.68 15.40
N TYR A 94 21.74 -8.11 15.50
CA TYR A 94 22.41 -7.91 16.77
C TYR A 94 22.25 -6.46 17.21
N ALA A 95 22.05 -6.25 18.50
CA ALA A 95 21.98 -4.94 19.11
C ALA A 95 23.01 -4.81 20.23
N ARG A 96 23.47 -3.58 20.46
CA ARG A 96 24.34 -3.22 21.59
C ARG A 96 24.05 -1.79 22.03
N GLN A 97 24.12 -1.56 23.34
CA GLN A 97 24.14 -0.22 23.93
C GLN A 97 25.57 0.13 24.39
N GLY A 98 26.10 1.26 23.94
CA GLY A 98 27.45 1.72 24.30
C GLY A 98 28.54 0.70 23.97
N LYS A 99 29.48 0.48 24.89
CA LYS A 99 30.58 -0.49 24.77
C LYS A 99 30.23 -1.90 25.31
N GLY A 100 28.93 -2.24 25.38
CA GLY A 100 28.49 -3.55 25.86
C GLY A 100 28.89 -4.73 24.97
N THR A 101 28.33 -5.91 25.24
CA THR A 101 28.42 -7.05 24.31
C THR A 101 27.26 -7.02 23.32
N TRP A 102 27.51 -7.48 22.10
CA TRP A 102 26.44 -7.66 21.12
C TRP A 102 25.50 -8.77 21.55
N ARG A 103 24.20 -8.59 21.30
CA ARG A 103 23.17 -9.59 21.64
C ARG A 103 22.18 -9.73 20.50
N CYS A 104 21.84 -10.96 20.16
CA CYS A 104 20.66 -11.26 19.38
C CYS A 104 19.46 -11.21 20.34
N LEU A 105 18.61 -10.19 20.21
CA LEU A 105 17.52 -9.94 21.14
C LEU A 105 16.26 -10.72 20.74
N ALA A 106 15.42 -11.05 21.72
CA ALA A 106 14.05 -11.47 21.43
C ALA A 106 13.27 -10.33 20.75
N PHE A 107 12.30 -10.66 19.89
CA PHE A 107 11.62 -9.68 19.04
C PHE A 107 11.04 -8.48 19.81
N ALA A 108 10.33 -8.73 20.92
CA ALA A 108 9.73 -7.64 21.72
C ALA A 108 10.77 -6.68 22.32
N GLU A 109 11.94 -7.20 22.70
CA GLU A 109 13.04 -6.38 23.22
C GLU A 109 13.72 -5.59 22.08
N PHE A 110 13.95 -6.22 20.92
CA PHE A 110 14.44 -5.55 19.72
C PHE A 110 13.53 -4.39 19.31
N ALA A 111 12.22 -4.64 19.18
CA ALA A 111 11.26 -3.61 18.80
C ALA A 111 11.26 -2.45 19.79
N ARG A 112 11.28 -2.73 21.10
CA ARG A 112 11.37 -1.69 22.14
C ARG A 112 12.64 -0.86 22.01
N GLN A 113 13.81 -1.48 21.90
CA GLN A 113 15.08 -0.74 21.78
C GLN A 113 15.14 0.11 20.51
N LEU A 114 14.66 -0.43 19.37
CA LEU A 114 14.60 0.32 18.11
C LEU A 114 13.67 1.53 18.23
N LEU A 115 12.45 1.34 18.73
CA LEU A 115 11.50 2.42 18.90
C LEU A 115 12.02 3.50 19.85
N THR A 116 12.55 3.12 21.03
CA THR A 116 13.14 4.07 21.98
C THR A 116 14.31 4.86 21.37
N ALA A 117 15.14 4.23 20.54
CA ALA A 117 16.21 4.94 19.85
C ALA A 117 15.66 5.93 18.81
N CYS A 118 14.63 5.56 18.05
CA CYS A 118 13.97 6.47 17.12
C CYS A 118 13.23 7.62 17.83
N GLU A 119 12.56 7.36 18.96
CA GLU A 119 11.91 8.38 19.81
C GLU A 119 12.91 9.42 20.30
N HIS A 120 14.11 8.97 20.71
CA HIS A 120 15.18 9.87 21.12
C HIS A 120 15.62 10.79 19.98
N MET A 121 15.74 10.26 18.76
CA MET A 121 16.13 11.05 17.58
C MET A 121 15.06 12.07 17.16
N THR A 122 13.78 11.68 17.20
CA THR A 122 12.67 12.58 16.80
C THR A 122 12.23 13.53 17.91
N ARG A 123 12.55 13.25 19.18
CA ARG A 123 11.96 13.88 20.36
C ARG A 123 10.43 13.79 20.39
N ALA A 124 9.90 12.71 19.80
CA ALA A 124 8.47 12.41 19.77
C ALA A 124 8.27 10.96 20.22
N SER A 125 7.26 10.72 21.04
CA SER A 125 6.88 9.39 21.51
C SER A 125 5.44 9.06 21.15
N ASN A 126 5.18 7.78 20.97
CA ASN A 126 3.83 7.25 20.81
C ASN A 126 3.69 5.98 21.64
N ASP A 127 3.05 6.12 22.79
CA ASP A 127 2.90 5.05 23.78
C ASP A 127 2.12 3.84 23.25
N GLU A 128 1.29 4.02 22.20
CA GLU A 128 0.52 2.93 21.58
C GLU A 128 1.33 2.15 20.51
N LEU A 129 2.43 2.70 20.01
CA LEU A 129 3.08 2.17 18.81
C LEU A 129 3.73 0.80 19.07
N LEU A 130 4.34 0.59 20.24
CA LEU A 130 4.92 -0.71 20.57
C LEU A 130 3.85 -1.80 20.60
N ASP A 131 2.70 -1.53 21.22
CA ASP A 131 1.59 -2.49 21.28
C ASP A 131 1.02 -2.78 19.88
N GLN A 132 0.95 -1.75 19.02
CA GLN A 132 0.55 -1.92 17.61
C GLN A 132 1.55 -2.79 16.82
N VAL A 133 2.85 -2.63 17.06
CA VAL A 133 3.89 -3.47 16.44
C VAL A 133 3.74 -4.92 16.89
N LEU A 134 3.57 -5.17 18.19
CA LEU A 134 3.40 -6.51 18.74
C LEU A 134 2.08 -7.15 18.25
N GLN A 135 0.98 -6.41 18.23
CA GLN A 135 -0.30 -6.88 17.71
C GLN A 135 -0.22 -7.22 16.22
N SER A 136 0.48 -6.39 15.43
CA SER A 136 0.74 -6.67 14.02
C SER A 136 1.53 -7.98 13.84
N GLN A 137 2.53 -8.24 14.68
CA GLN A 137 3.31 -9.49 14.62
C GLN A 137 2.47 -10.71 15.04
N HIS A 138 1.65 -10.61 16.08
CA HIS A 138 0.76 -11.69 16.50
C HIS A 138 -0.27 -12.05 15.41
N LEU A 139 -0.89 -11.05 14.78
CA LEU A 139 -1.81 -11.30 13.67
C LEU A 139 -1.08 -11.92 12.47
N THR A 140 0.15 -11.47 12.19
CA THR A 140 0.98 -12.07 11.15
C THR A 140 1.30 -13.54 11.46
N ALA A 141 1.53 -13.92 12.72
CA ALA A 141 1.72 -15.32 13.11
C ALA A 141 0.47 -16.16 12.83
N ALA A 142 -0.72 -15.65 13.17
CA ALA A 142 -1.98 -16.33 12.88
C ALA A 142 -2.21 -16.50 11.36
N ILE A 143 -1.92 -15.46 10.57
CA ILE A 143 -1.97 -15.51 9.11
C ILE A 143 -1.03 -16.59 8.57
N VAL A 144 0.21 -16.63 9.04
CA VAL A 144 1.20 -17.63 8.61
C VAL A 144 0.73 -19.04 8.98
N ALA A 145 0.25 -19.25 10.22
CA ALA A 145 -0.24 -20.56 10.67
C ALA A 145 -1.42 -21.08 9.84
N HIS A 146 -2.33 -20.18 9.46
CA HIS A 146 -3.47 -20.46 8.59
C HIS A 146 -3.03 -20.87 7.18
N ASN A 147 -2.15 -20.06 6.56
CA ASN A 147 -1.71 -20.29 5.18
C ASN A 147 -0.67 -21.42 5.04
N MET A 148 -0.02 -21.86 6.12
CA MET A 148 0.87 -23.03 6.13
C MET A 148 0.15 -24.36 5.87
N THR A 149 -1.19 -24.41 5.93
CA THR A 149 -1.97 -25.62 5.66
C THR A 149 -1.88 -26.08 4.20
N GLY A 150 -1.54 -25.18 3.28
CA GLY A 150 -1.47 -25.46 1.84
C GLY A 150 -2.83 -25.74 1.18
N GLN A 151 -3.94 -25.43 1.86
CA GLN A 151 -5.30 -25.66 1.37
C GLN A 151 -5.88 -24.45 0.61
N HIS A 152 -5.12 -23.36 0.49
CA HIS A 152 -5.56 -22.10 -0.11
C HIS A 152 -4.85 -21.85 -1.44
N PRO A 153 -5.46 -21.09 -2.36
CA PRO A 153 -4.83 -20.71 -3.62
C PRO A 153 -3.48 -20.02 -3.41
N GLU A 154 -2.52 -20.32 -4.28
CA GLU A 154 -1.22 -19.65 -4.28
C GLU A 154 -1.41 -18.14 -4.55
N PRO A 155 -0.71 -17.24 -3.84
CA PRO A 155 -0.89 -15.78 -3.96
C PRO A 155 -0.91 -15.23 -5.39
N LEU A 156 -0.13 -15.81 -6.30
CA LEU A 156 -0.02 -15.34 -7.69
C LEU A 156 -0.74 -16.26 -8.69
N SER A 157 -1.76 -17.01 -8.27
CA SER A 157 -2.59 -17.82 -9.17
C SER A 157 -3.71 -17.01 -9.85
N GLY A 158 -4.05 -15.84 -9.34
CA GLY A 158 -5.06 -14.94 -9.88
C GLY A 158 -5.32 -13.75 -8.97
N TYR A 159 -6.24 -12.89 -9.37
CA TYR A 159 -6.40 -11.57 -8.76
C TYR A 159 -6.81 -11.62 -7.29
N LEU A 160 -7.89 -12.33 -6.95
CA LEU A 160 -8.35 -12.40 -5.55
C LEU A 160 -7.30 -13.06 -4.67
N ALA A 161 -6.65 -14.13 -5.14
CA ALA A 161 -5.54 -14.77 -4.42
C ALA A 161 -4.39 -13.77 -4.17
N SER A 162 -4.11 -12.87 -5.12
CA SER A 162 -3.09 -11.83 -4.94
C SER A 162 -3.49 -10.79 -3.91
N GLU A 163 -4.76 -10.40 -3.83
CA GLU A 163 -5.25 -9.49 -2.79
C GLU A 163 -5.20 -10.14 -1.40
N GLN A 164 -5.45 -11.45 -1.31
CA GLN A 164 -5.43 -12.23 -0.07
C GLN A 164 -4.01 -12.66 0.34
N GLY A 165 -3.09 -12.76 -0.61
CA GLY A 165 -1.74 -13.27 -0.43
C GLY A 165 -0.71 -12.25 0.07
N LEU A 166 -1.11 -11.02 0.41
CA LEU A 166 -0.20 -10.00 0.97
C LEU A 166 0.08 -10.25 2.46
N TRP A 167 0.59 -11.43 2.82
CA TRP A 167 0.62 -11.92 4.21
C TRP A 167 1.35 -11.02 5.20
N PHE A 168 2.41 -10.34 4.77
CA PHE A 168 3.23 -9.48 5.63
C PHE A 168 2.87 -7.99 5.54
N GLY A 169 2.00 -7.61 4.61
CA GLY A 169 1.57 -6.22 4.42
C GLY A 169 2.68 -5.31 3.85
N HIS A 170 2.67 -4.04 4.24
CA HIS A 170 3.61 -3.04 3.72
C HIS A 170 5.04 -3.29 4.25
N PRO A 171 6.05 -3.52 3.38
CA PRO A 171 7.40 -3.95 3.80
C PRO A 171 8.20 -2.86 4.50
N ASN A 172 7.78 -1.59 4.38
CA ASN A 172 8.46 -0.43 4.97
C ASN A 172 7.54 0.30 5.97
N HIS A 173 6.82 -0.42 6.82
CA HIS A 173 5.92 0.15 7.83
C HIS A 173 6.08 -0.61 9.16
N PRO A 174 6.04 0.06 10.34
CA PRO A 174 6.33 -0.59 11.62
C PRO A 174 5.28 -1.61 12.07
N ALA A 175 4.01 -1.37 11.76
CA ALA A 175 2.88 -2.21 12.18
C ALA A 175 1.91 -2.49 11.00
N PRO A 176 2.36 -3.20 9.94
CA PRO A 176 1.63 -3.29 8.67
C PRO A 176 0.31 -4.06 8.75
N LYS A 177 0.13 -4.91 9.77
CA LYS A 177 -1.10 -5.66 10.05
C LYS A 177 -1.88 -5.13 11.25
N ALA A 178 -1.46 -4.00 11.83
CA ALA A 178 -2.22 -3.42 12.93
C ALA A 178 -3.59 -2.91 12.47
N ARG A 179 -4.63 -3.37 13.16
CA ARG A 179 -6.05 -3.08 12.88
C ARG A 179 -6.76 -2.76 14.19
N LEU A 180 -7.01 -1.48 14.44
CA LEU A 180 -7.62 -1.01 15.67
C LEU A 180 -9.15 -1.01 15.55
N TRP A 181 -9.77 -2.19 15.60
CA TRP A 181 -11.24 -2.33 15.62
C TRP A 181 -11.73 -3.10 16.85
N PRO A 182 -13.03 -3.02 17.20
CA PRO A 182 -13.54 -3.56 18.46
C PRO A 182 -13.12 -5.01 18.73
N GLU A 183 -12.57 -5.29 19.92
CA GLU A 183 -11.95 -6.59 20.27
C GLU A 183 -12.90 -7.80 20.12
N HIS A 184 -14.21 -7.59 20.32
CA HIS A 184 -15.21 -8.63 20.17
C HIS A 184 -15.43 -9.08 18.71
N LEU A 185 -14.93 -8.33 17.73
CA LEU A 185 -15.01 -8.67 16.31
C LEU A 185 -13.74 -9.41 15.87
N ALA A 186 -13.88 -10.73 15.67
CA ALA A 186 -12.78 -11.59 15.26
C ALA A 186 -12.13 -11.09 13.96
N GLN A 187 -10.80 -10.95 13.99
CA GLN A 187 -10.03 -10.45 12.85
C GLN A 187 -10.18 -11.35 11.62
N GLU A 188 -10.15 -12.66 11.82
CA GLU A 188 -10.18 -13.70 10.79
C GLU A 188 -11.45 -13.63 9.91
N THR A 189 -12.59 -13.25 10.50
CA THR A 189 -13.89 -13.15 9.81
C THR A 189 -13.90 -12.09 8.69
N TYR A 190 -13.05 -11.08 8.78
CA TYR A 190 -13.07 -9.92 7.87
C TYR A 190 -11.73 -9.69 7.17
N ALA A 191 -10.79 -10.62 7.32
CA ALA A 191 -9.42 -10.47 6.86
C ALA A 191 -9.18 -11.18 5.53
N PRO A 192 -8.62 -10.49 4.51
CA PRO A 192 -8.33 -11.10 3.22
C PRO A 192 -7.36 -12.28 3.35
N GLU A 193 -6.41 -12.23 4.28
CA GLU A 193 -5.38 -13.26 4.45
C GLU A 193 -5.90 -14.60 4.99
N PHE A 194 -7.15 -14.63 5.48
CA PHE A 194 -7.87 -15.82 5.91
C PHE A 194 -8.91 -16.26 4.86
N GLN A 195 -8.80 -15.74 3.64
CA GLN A 195 -9.73 -15.98 2.53
C GLN A 195 -11.18 -15.65 2.93
N ALA A 196 -11.36 -14.62 3.76
CA ALA A 196 -12.66 -14.27 4.30
C ALA A 196 -13.69 -14.04 3.18
N GLN A 197 -14.90 -14.51 3.44
CA GLN A 197 -16.06 -14.23 2.62
C GLN A 197 -17.23 -13.98 3.56
N THR A 198 -17.85 -12.80 3.45
CA THR A 198 -18.96 -12.43 4.32
C THR A 198 -19.97 -11.61 3.55
N ALA A 199 -21.24 -11.73 3.94
CA ALA A 199 -22.29 -10.91 3.38
C ALA A 199 -22.10 -9.47 3.86
N LEU A 200 -22.18 -8.52 2.92
CA LEU A 200 -22.22 -7.11 3.26
C LEU A 200 -23.44 -6.80 4.13
N HIS A 201 -23.29 -5.84 5.04
CA HIS A 201 -24.34 -5.44 5.95
C HIS A 201 -25.27 -4.45 5.25
N LEU A 202 -26.57 -4.65 5.32
CA LEU A 202 -27.54 -3.79 4.65
C LEU A 202 -28.32 -2.95 5.66
N PHE A 203 -28.58 -1.70 5.29
CA PHE A 203 -29.61 -0.87 5.89
C PHE A 203 -30.63 -0.50 4.83
N GLU A 204 -31.90 -0.51 5.22
CA GLU A 204 -32.95 0.14 4.44
C GLU A 204 -33.13 1.57 4.93
N VAL A 205 -33.08 2.53 4.01
CA VAL A 205 -33.11 3.97 4.29
C VAL A 205 -34.09 4.71 3.37
N PRO A 206 -34.68 5.85 3.80
CA PRO A 206 -35.55 6.65 2.95
C PRO A 206 -34.80 7.26 1.74
N LEU A 207 -35.43 7.24 0.56
CA LEU A 207 -34.86 7.76 -0.69
C LEU A 207 -34.48 9.24 -0.60
N GLU A 208 -35.21 10.03 0.17
CA GLU A 208 -34.98 11.48 0.26
C GLU A 208 -33.66 11.88 0.93
N GLY A 209 -33.00 10.95 1.63
CA GLY A 209 -31.68 11.14 2.23
C GLY A 209 -30.51 10.66 1.36
N LEU A 210 -30.80 9.98 0.24
CA LEU A 210 -29.77 9.44 -0.65
C LEU A 210 -29.05 10.54 -1.42
N ARG A 211 -27.75 10.34 -1.58
CA ARG A 211 -26.88 11.12 -2.46
C ARG A 211 -26.14 10.14 -3.36
N ILE A 212 -26.48 10.20 -4.65
CA ILE A 212 -25.87 9.39 -5.70
C ILE A 212 -25.14 10.33 -6.65
N THR A 213 -23.94 9.94 -7.06
CA THR A 213 -23.17 10.64 -8.10
C THR A 213 -22.59 9.59 -9.03
N SER A 214 -22.64 9.83 -10.34
CA SER A 214 -22.21 8.84 -11.32
C SER A 214 -21.77 9.46 -12.65
N ASN A 215 -20.92 8.73 -13.36
CA ASN A 215 -20.48 9.03 -14.71
C ASN A 215 -20.89 7.88 -15.63
N GLY A 216 -21.81 8.15 -16.56
CA GLY A 216 -22.25 7.15 -17.54
C GLY A 216 -23.15 6.04 -17.00
N LEU A 217 -23.63 6.14 -15.76
CA LEU A 217 -24.61 5.24 -15.15
C LEU A 217 -25.86 6.03 -14.74
N SER A 218 -27.01 5.36 -14.72
CA SER A 218 -28.23 5.85 -14.08
C SER A 218 -28.18 5.64 -12.56
N GLU A 219 -28.97 6.40 -11.80
CA GLU A 219 -29.08 6.19 -10.34
C GLU A 219 -29.52 4.76 -9.99
N ALA A 220 -30.42 4.17 -10.80
CA ALA A 220 -30.88 2.79 -10.62
C ALA A 220 -29.74 1.78 -10.79
N GLU A 221 -28.87 1.98 -11.79
CA GLU A 221 -27.69 1.12 -12.00
C GLU A 221 -26.72 1.23 -10.83
N VAL A 222 -26.45 2.43 -10.32
CA VAL A 222 -25.58 2.61 -9.13
C VAL A 222 -26.17 1.89 -7.92
N MET A 223 -27.45 2.09 -7.62
CA MET A 223 -28.10 1.42 -6.48
C MET A 223 -28.06 -0.12 -6.62
N SER A 224 -28.31 -0.64 -7.83
CA SER A 224 -28.27 -2.07 -8.11
C SER A 224 -26.86 -2.67 -7.99
N GLY A 225 -25.82 -1.88 -8.28
CA GLY A 225 -24.42 -2.29 -8.11
C GLY A 225 -23.99 -2.43 -6.65
N PHE A 226 -24.70 -1.81 -5.71
CA PHE A 226 -24.42 -1.94 -4.27
C PHE A 226 -25.27 -3.01 -3.58
N ALA A 227 -26.55 -3.13 -3.96
CA ALA A 227 -27.48 -4.09 -3.39
C ALA A 227 -28.67 -4.36 -4.31
N ASP A 228 -29.28 -5.55 -4.18
CA ASP A 228 -30.55 -5.86 -4.84
C ASP A 228 -31.71 -5.02 -4.26
N GLN A 229 -32.09 -4.00 -5.00
CA GLN A 229 -33.12 -3.04 -4.59
C GLN A 229 -34.55 -3.60 -4.62
N SER A 230 -34.79 -4.81 -5.15
CA SER A 230 -36.14 -5.41 -5.22
C SER A 230 -36.76 -5.68 -3.84
N ARG A 231 -35.91 -5.75 -2.80
CA ARG A 231 -36.31 -5.97 -1.41
C ARG A 231 -36.63 -4.68 -0.65
N ALA A 232 -36.40 -3.50 -1.24
CA ALA A 232 -36.71 -2.23 -0.61
C ALA A 232 -38.21 -1.93 -0.64
N ARG A 233 -38.74 -1.36 0.45
CA ARG A 233 -40.10 -0.83 0.52
C ARG A 233 -40.27 0.39 -0.38
N PRO A 234 -41.50 0.70 -0.83
CA PRO A 234 -41.76 1.94 -1.55
C PRO A 234 -41.23 3.17 -0.80
N GLY A 235 -40.56 4.07 -1.51
CA GLY A 235 -39.96 5.28 -0.92
C GLY A 235 -38.63 5.05 -0.20
N HIS A 236 -38.09 3.83 -0.21
CA HIS A 236 -36.83 3.45 0.44
C HIS A 236 -35.85 2.84 -0.56
N ALA A 237 -34.60 2.70 -0.13
CA ALA A 237 -33.53 2.01 -0.84
C ALA A 237 -32.65 1.24 0.14
N LEU A 238 -31.91 0.27 -0.39
CA LEU A 238 -30.91 -0.47 0.37
C LEU A 238 -29.52 0.12 0.14
N ILE A 239 -28.81 0.39 1.23
CA ILE A 239 -27.39 0.73 1.22
C ILE A 239 -26.58 -0.39 1.84
N CYS A 240 -25.37 -0.63 1.33
CA CYS A 240 -24.46 -1.64 1.86
C CYS A 240 -23.31 -1.01 2.66
N MET A 241 -22.88 -1.70 3.71
CA MET A 241 -21.76 -1.29 4.56
C MET A 241 -20.87 -2.50 4.87
N HIS A 242 -19.59 -2.24 5.15
CA HIS A 242 -18.73 -3.24 5.75
C HIS A 242 -19.34 -3.67 7.11
N PRO A 243 -19.43 -4.98 7.46
CA PRO A 243 -20.06 -5.40 8.71
C PRO A 243 -19.47 -4.77 9.99
N VAL A 244 -18.12 -4.71 10.11
CA VAL A 244 -17.45 -3.94 11.18
C VAL A 244 -17.88 -2.47 11.20
N GLN A 245 -17.96 -1.80 10.04
CA GLN A 245 -18.40 -0.41 9.95
C GLN A 245 -19.87 -0.26 10.37
N ALA A 246 -20.75 -1.21 10.04
CA ALA A 246 -22.14 -1.21 10.48
C ALA A 246 -22.26 -1.30 12.01
N GLN A 247 -21.44 -2.13 12.66
CA GLN A 247 -21.38 -2.19 14.13
C GLN A 247 -20.93 -0.86 14.73
N LEU A 248 -19.91 -0.22 14.16
CA LEU A 248 -19.46 1.12 14.59
C LEU A 248 -20.54 2.19 14.36
N PHE A 249 -21.26 2.10 13.25
CA PHE A 249 -22.35 3.02 12.90
C PHE A 249 -23.50 2.94 13.91
N MET A 250 -23.93 1.73 14.27
CA MET A 250 -25.03 1.51 15.22
C MET A 250 -24.70 1.87 16.68
N GLN A 251 -23.43 2.06 17.02
CA GLN A 251 -23.02 2.55 18.34
C GLN A 251 -23.31 4.04 18.55
N ASP A 252 -23.50 4.81 17.46
CA ASP A 252 -23.75 6.24 17.56
C ASP A 252 -25.22 6.53 17.93
N ARG A 253 -25.41 7.43 18.90
CA ARG A 253 -26.74 7.80 19.42
C ARG A 253 -27.67 8.35 18.33
N ARG A 254 -27.13 9.02 17.30
CA ARG A 254 -27.92 9.52 16.17
C ARG A 254 -28.55 8.37 15.38
N VAL A 255 -27.81 7.28 15.20
CA VAL A 255 -28.27 6.08 14.48
C VAL A 255 -29.25 5.27 15.32
N GLN A 256 -28.96 5.08 16.62
CA GLN A 256 -29.87 4.42 17.55
C GLN A 256 -31.26 5.06 17.54
N ARG A 257 -31.32 6.39 17.56
CA ARG A 257 -32.59 7.11 17.48
C ARG A 257 -33.37 6.83 16.18
N LEU A 258 -32.69 6.78 15.03
CA LEU A 258 -33.33 6.50 13.75
C LEU A 258 -33.87 5.06 13.67
N LEU A 259 -33.15 4.12 14.27
CA LEU A 259 -33.58 2.72 14.40
C LEU A 259 -34.79 2.60 15.34
N GLU A 260 -34.76 3.25 16.51
CA GLU A 260 -35.87 3.26 17.48
C GLU A 260 -37.16 3.87 16.91
N LEU A 261 -37.03 4.91 16.08
CA LEU A 261 -38.15 5.56 15.39
C LEU A 261 -38.61 4.80 14.13
N GLY A 262 -37.87 3.77 13.71
CA GLY A 262 -38.15 3.01 12.48
C GLY A 262 -37.91 3.82 11.19
N GLU A 263 -37.17 4.93 11.26
CA GLU A 263 -36.81 5.75 10.09
C GLU A 263 -35.79 5.06 9.19
N ILE A 264 -34.90 4.25 9.78
CA ILE A 264 -34.04 3.31 9.07
C ILE A 264 -34.23 1.91 9.64
N SER A 265 -33.91 0.87 8.88
CA SER A 265 -34.00 -0.51 9.35
C SER A 265 -32.67 -1.25 9.13
N ASP A 266 -32.17 -1.87 10.20
CA ASP A 266 -31.02 -2.79 10.14
C ASP A 266 -31.48 -4.14 9.56
N LEU A 267 -30.90 -4.53 8.42
CA LEU A 267 -31.21 -5.80 7.74
C LEU A 267 -30.11 -6.85 7.96
N GLY A 268 -29.11 -6.56 8.80
CA GLY A 268 -28.00 -7.46 9.09
C GLY A 268 -27.09 -7.71 7.89
N ALA A 269 -26.24 -8.72 8.01
CA ALA A 269 -25.38 -9.25 6.94
C ALA A 269 -26.21 -10.05 5.91
N SER A 270 -27.07 -9.34 5.16
CA SER A 270 -28.00 -9.93 4.18
C SER A 270 -27.81 -9.39 2.76
N GLY A 271 -26.69 -8.72 2.50
CA GLY A 271 -26.29 -8.21 1.19
C GLY A 271 -25.48 -9.23 0.38
N LEU A 272 -24.75 -8.71 -0.61
CA LEU A 272 -23.90 -9.53 -1.48
C LEU A 272 -22.81 -10.23 -0.65
N LEU A 273 -22.63 -11.52 -0.92
CA LEU A 273 -21.54 -12.30 -0.37
C LEU A 273 -20.24 -11.90 -1.09
N ALA A 274 -19.30 -11.31 -0.36
CA ALA A 274 -18.12 -10.69 -0.93
C ALA A 274 -16.85 -11.03 -0.15
N SER A 275 -15.70 -10.92 -0.81
CA SER A 275 -14.39 -11.10 -0.19
C SER A 275 -13.66 -9.76 -0.06
N PRO A 276 -13.11 -9.42 1.12
CA PRO A 276 -12.31 -8.22 1.27
C PRO A 276 -11.01 -8.38 0.45
N THR A 277 -10.54 -7.26 -0.10
CA THR A 277 -9.22 -7.16 -0.76
C THR A 277 -8.16 -6.68 0.23
N ALA A 278 -6.90 -6.50 -0.19
CA ALA A 278 -5.82 -6.06 0.70
C ALA A 278 -6.07 -4.67 1.34
N SER A 279 -6.99 -3.87 0.81
CA SER A 279 -7.41 -2.60 1.41
C SER A 279 -8.35 -2.76 2.63
N MET A 280 -8.83 -3.98 2.89
CA MET A 280 -9.87 -4.36 3.87
C MET A 280 -11.28 -3.83 3.56
N ARG A 281 -11.38 -2.58 3.10
CA ARG A 281 -12.66 -1.88 2.88
C ARG A 281 -13.19 -1.94 1.44
N THR A 282 -12.43 -2.51 0.53
CA THR A 282 -12.85 -2.78 -0.85
C THR A 282 -13.13 -4.27 -1.01
N TRP A 283 -14.30 -4.58 -1.53
CA TRP A 283 -14.85 -5.93 -1.61
C TRP A 283 -14.90 -6.39 -3.06
N TYR A 284 -14.37 -7.58 -3.32
CA TYR A 284 -14.44 -8.28 -4.58
C TYR A 284 -15.61 -9.26 -4.56
N ILE A 285 -16.34 -9.32 -5.67
CA ILE A 285 -17.44 -10.26 -5.87
C ILE A 285 -17.22 -10.89 -7.24
N GLU A 286 -17.07 -12.22 -7.27
CA GLU A 286 -16.88 -12.95 -8.51
C GLU A 286 -18.12 -12.82 -9.41
N GLY A 287 -17.90 -12.57 -10.70
CA GLY A 287 -18.97 -12.38 -11.68
C GLY A 287 -19.69 -11.02 -11.62
N HIS A 288 -19.50 -10.22 -10.57
CA HIS A 288 -20.09 -8.88 -10.46
C HIS A 288 -19.30 -7.85 -11.27
N ASP A 289 -19.96 -6.82 -11.80
CA ASP A 289 -19.29 -5.81 -12.64
C ASP A 289 -18.52 -4.76 -11.83
N TYR A 290 -18.70 -4.73 -10.51
CA TYR A 290 -18.06 -3.76 -9.63
C TYR A 290 -17.46 -4.39 -8.38
N PHE A 291 -16.35 -3.82 -7.93
CA PHE A 291 -15.96 -3.82 -6.53
C PHE A 291 -16.79 -2.82 -5.75
N ILE A 292 -17.02 -3.12 -4.47
CA ILE A 292 -17.68 -2.21 -3.53
C ILE A 292 -16.65 -1.68 -2.54
N LYS A 293 -16.35 -0.38 -2.58
CA LYS A 293 -15.43 0.29 -1.65
C LYS A 293 -16.20 1.15 -0.66
N GLY A 294 -16.40 0.65 0.55
CA GLY A 294 -17.12 1.36 1.61
C GLY A 294 -16.17 2.08 2.58
N SER A 295 -16.73 2.95 3.42
CA SER A 295 -16.03 3.46 4.60
C SER A 295 -15.74 2.36 5.63
N LEU A 296 -14.64 2.51 6.35
CA LEU A 296 -14.27 1.72 7.51
C LEU A 296 -13.50 2.60 8.49
N ASN A 297 -14.12 3.04 9.58
CA ASN A 297 -13.53 3.95 10.57
C ASN A 297 -12.52 3.24 11.49
N VAL A 298 -11.60 2.51 10.90
CA VAL A 298 -10.52 1.78 11.54
C VAL A 298 -9.21 2.30 10.98
N ARG A 299 -8.23 2.51 11.85
CA ARG A 299 -6.86 2.81 11.42
C ARG A 299 -6.23 1.56 10.83
N ILE A 300 -5.83 1.65 9.57
CA ILE A 300 -5.05 0.63 8.85
C ILE A 300 -3.81 1.34 8.32
N THR A 301 -2.62 0.89 8.73
CA THR A 301 -1.35 1.60 8.50
C THR A 301 -1.42 3.03 9.08
N ASN A 302 -1.17 4.08 8.28
CA ASN A 302 -1.13 5.46 8.77
C ASN A 302 -2.50 6.16 8.84
N CYS A 303 -3.51 5.67 8.11
CA CYS A 303 -4.77 6.38 7.92
C CYS A 303 -5.97 5.64 8.53
N VAL A 304 -6.94 6.41 9.02
CA VAL A 304 -8.32 5.93 9.21
C VAL A 304 -8.94 5.75 7.83
N ARG A 305 -9.45 4.56 7.53
CA ARG A 305 -9.95 4.20 6.20
C ARG A 305 -11.41 4.59 5.99
N LYS A 306 -11.73 5.87 6.17
CA LYS A 306 -13.04 6.44 5.86
C LYS A 306 -13.04 7.18 4.52
N ASN A 307 -14.20 7.28 3.87
CA ASN A 307 -14.39 8.09 2.68
C ASN A 307 -15.07 9.38 3.12
N ALA A 308 -14.33 10.48 3.16
CA ALA A 308 -14.93 11.76 3.51
C ALA A 308 -15.96 12.17 2.44
N TRP A 309 -16.97 12.97 2.80
CA TRP A 309 -18.02 13.36 1.85
C TRP A 309 -17.47 14.05 0.59
N TYR A 310 -16.39 14.84 0.75
CA TYR A 310 -15.70 15.51 -0.36
C TYR A 310 -14.80 14.59 -1.16
N GLU A 311 -14.37 13.44 -0.61
CA GLU A 311 -13.61 12.41 -1.33
C GLU A 311 -14.51 11.56 -2.24
N LEU A 312 -15.75 11.30 -1.79
CA LEU A 312 -16.77 10.67 -2.63
C LEU A 312 -17.05 11.49 -3.89
N GLU A 313 -17.20 12.81 -3.75
CA GLU A 313 -17.45 13.70 -4.88
C GLU A 313 -16.19 13.90 -5.74
N SER A 314 -15.01 14.06 -5.12
CA SER A 314 -13.76 14.23 -5.86
C SER A 314 -13.41 13.02 -6.72
N THR A 315 -13.76 11.81 -6.27
CA THR A 315 -13.54 10.57 -7.01
C THR A 315 -14.22 10.60 -8.38
N LEU A 316 -15.49 11.02 -8.44
CA LEU A 316 -16.25 11.09 -9.68
C LEU A 316 -15.73 12.21 -10.61
N ILE A 317 -15.27 13.32 -10.05
CA ILE A 317 -14.62 14.39 -10.83
C ILE A 317 -13.33 13.88 -11.50
N ILE A 318 -12.54 13.07 -10.78
CA ILE A 318 -11.32 12.47 -11.31
C ILE A 318 -11.62 11.39 -12.35
N ASP A 319 -12.65 10.57 -12.12
CA ASP A 319 -13.11 9.58 -13.09
C ASP A 319 -13.52 10.25 -14.42
N GLU A 320 -14.34 11.30 -14.37
CA GLU A 320 -14.73 12.09 -15.55
C GLU A 320 -13.51 12.72 -16.24
N LEU A 321 -12.57 13.27 -15.47
CA LEU A 321 -11.32 13.82 -15.98
C LEU A 321 -10.53 12.78 -16.78
N PHE A 322 -10.37 11.57 -16.25
CA PHE A 322 -9.66 10.50 -16.95
C PHE A 322 -10.39 10.05 -18.22
N GLN A 323 -11.71 9.85 -18.16
CA GLN A 323 -12.50 9.48 -19.34
C GLN A 323 -12.32 10.52 -20.46
N ARG A 324 -12.45 11.81 -20.14
CA ARG A 324 -12.27 12.89 -21.10
C ARG A 324 -10.85 12.93 -21.66
N LEU A 325 -9.82 12.78 -20.83
CA LEU A 325 -8.43 12.79 -21.29
C LEU A 325 -8.14 11.60 -22.22
N GLN A 326 -8.62 10.41 -21.91
CA GLN A 326 -8.48 9.23 -22.76
C GLN A 326 -9.18 9.41 -24.12
N GLN A 327 -10.30 10.12 -24.15
CA GLN A 327 -11.03 10.40 -25.40
C GLN A 327 -10.40 11.52 -26.23
N THR A 328 -9.83 12.54 -25.58
CA THR A 328 -9.44 13.80 -26.26
C THR A 328 -7.94 13.95 -26.48
N ARG A 329 -7.09 13.32 -25.66
CA ARG A 329 -5.63 13.45 -25.70
C ARG A 329 -4.87 12.15 -25.35
N PRO A 330 -5.28 10.96 -25.85
CA PRO A 330 -4.69 9.68 -25.46
C PRO A 330 -3.17 9.59 -25.68
N GLU A 331 -2.65 10.26 -26.71
CA GLU A 331 -1.23 10.31 -27.08
C GLU A 331 -0.35 10.97 -26.00
N THR A 332 -0.94 11.82 -25.14
CA THR A 332 -0.21 12.52 -24.07
C THR A 332 -0.29 11.82 -22.71
N LEU A 333 -0.86 10.60 -22.67
CA LEU A 333 -1.09 9.84 -21.43
C LEU A 333 -0.09 8.69 -21.21
N GLY A 334 0.91 8.52 -22.09
CA GLY A 334 1.97 7.53 -21.91
C GLY A 334 1.45 6.08 -21.79
N GLY A 335 0.37 5.74 -22.50
CA GLY A 335 -0.24 4.40 -22.44
C GLY A 335 -1.05 4.11 -21.17
N LEU A 336 -1.55 5.14 -20.49
CA LEU A 336 -2.32 5.03 -19.25
C LEU A 336 -3.43 3.96 -19.32
N SER A 337 -3.41 3.07 -18.32
CA SER A 337 -4.49 2.14 -18.05
C SER A 337 -4.97 2.33 -16.61
N THR A 338 -6.26 2.66 -16.44
CA THR A 338 -6.88 2.90 -15.12
C THR A 338 -8.02 1.92 -14.85
N VAL A 339 -8.48 1.90 -13.60
CA VAL A 339 -9.73 1.26 -13.19
C VAL A 339 -10.74 2.36 -12.88
N ALA A 340 -11.85 2.39 -13.60
CA ALA A 340 -12.87 3.44 -13.42
C ALA A 340 -13.57 3.33 -12.05
N GLU A 341 -14.04 4.47 -11.55
CA GLU A 341 -14.84 4.57 -10.32
C GLU A 341 -16.16 5.33 -10.64
N PRO A 342 -17.07 4.71 -11.44
CA PRO A 342 -18.14 5.44 -12.14
C PRO A 342 -19.36 5.77 -11.28
N GLY A 343 -19.41 5.36 -10.02
CA GLY A 343 -20.57 5.58 -9.16
C GLY A 343 -20.21 5.67 -7.69
N SER A 344 -20.87 6.57 -6.96
CA SER A 344 -20.82 6.62 -5.50
C SER A 344 -22.22 6.82 -4.90
N MET A 345 -22.38 6.34 -3.68
CA MET A 345 -23.62 6.42 -2.92
C MET A 345 -23.32 6.74 -1.46
N SER A 346 -24.11 7.63 -0.87
CA SER A 346 -24.09 7.92 0.57
C SER A 346 -25.49 8.33 1.02
N TRP A 347 -25.75 8.31 2.32
CA TRP A 347 -27.04 8.67 2.89
C TRP A 347 -26.87 9.57 4.12
N ALA A 348 -27.80 10.51 4.29
CA ALA A 348 -27.98 11.27 5.53
C ALA A 348 -29.46 11.60 5.75
N PRO A 349 -29.96 11.69 7.00
CA PRO A 349 -31.34 12.05 7.27
C PRO A 349 -31.71 13.40 6.66
N LYS A 350 -32.91 13.50 6.09
CA LYS A 350 -33.43 14.78 5.59
C LYS A 350 -33.62 15.75 6.76
N GLY A 351 -33.12 16.96 6.60
CA GLY A 351 -33.16 17.98 7.66
C GLY A 351 -32.09 17.82 8.74
N ALA A 352 -31.15 16.87 8.59
CA ALA A 352 -29.94 16.83 9.42
C ALA A 352 -29.17 18.16 9.32
N SER A 353 -28.53 18.56 10.42
CA SER A 353 -27.57 19.67 10.41
C SER A 353 -26.46 19.39 9.39
N GLU A 354 -25.75 20.41 8.92
CA GLU A 354 -24.63 20.21 7.99
C GLU A 354 -23.58 19.25 8.58
N THR A 355 -23.22 19.44 9.86
CA THR A 355 -22.24 18.60 10.57
C THR A 355 -22.69 17.15 10.66
N ASP A 356 -23.96 16.91 11.00
CA ASP A 356 -24.49 15.54 11.06
C ASP A 356 -24.62 14.93 9.68
N GLY A 357 -25.08 15.71 8.69
CA GLY A 357 -25.17 15.28 7.30
C GLY A 357 -23.81 14.83 6.75
N HIS A 358 -22.75 15.59 7.02
CA HIS A 358 -21.40 15.20 6.68
C HIS A 358 -21.01 13.91 7.39
N TRP A 359 -21.22 13.79 8.70
CA TRP A 359 -20.90 12.57 9.44
C TRP A 359 -21.60 11.34 8.86
N PHE A 360 -22.92 11.40 8.62
CA PHE A 360 -23.70 10.29 8.05
C PHE A 360 -23.20 9.91 6.66
N ARG A 361 -22.88 10.89 5.80
CA ARG A 361 -22.31 10.64 4.48
C ARG A 361 -20.94 9.97 4.56
N GLU A 362 -20.10 10.35 5.53
CA GLU A 362 -18.83 9.65 5.77
C GLU A 362 -19.04 8.22 6.25
N GLN A 363 -20.04 7.96 7.10
CA GLN A 363 -20.29 6.60 7.62
C GLN A 363 -20.84 5.65 6.56
N THR A 364 -21.77 6.13 5.72
CA THR A 364 -22.54 5.34 4.75
C THR A 364 -21.95 5.37 3.34
N GLY A 365 -20.92 6.20 3.13
CA GLY A 365 -20.30 6.42 1.83
C GLY A 365 -19.66 5.16 1.25
N ALA A 366 -20.02 4.86 0.00
CA ALA A 366 -19.45 3.78 -0.79
C ALA A 366 -19.24 4.18 -2.25
N ILE A 367 -18.28 3.54 -2.90
CA ILE A 367 -17.87 3.77 -4.29
C ILE A 367 -17.92 2.44 -5.04
N LEU A 368 -18.50 2.45 -6.24
CA LEU A 368 -18.37 1.38 -7.22
C LEU A 368 -17.08 1.60 -7.99
N ARG A 369 -16.20 0.60 -7.95
CA ARG A 369 -15.00 0.55 -8.79
C ARG A 369 -15.19 -0.56 -9.80
N GLU A 370 -14.91 -0.30 -11.07
CA GLU A 370 -15.04 -1.29 -12.14
C GLU A 370 -14.29 -2.60 -11.80
N ASN A 371 -14.97 -3.73 -11.96
CA ASN A 371 -14.34 -5.03 -11.87
C ASN A 371 -13.57 -5.36 -13.15
N PHE A 372 -12.35 -4.84 -13.24
CA PHE A 372 -11.47 -5.07 -14.38
C PHE A 372 -11.19 -6.55 -14.68
N CYS A 373 -11.38 -7.48 -13.73
CA CYS A 373 -11.23 -8.92 -14.00
C CYS A 373 -12.24 -9.42 -15.05
N ARG A 374 -13.37 -8.73 -15.23
CA ARG A 374 -14.37 -9.03 -16.27
C ARG A 374 -13.80 -8.85 -17.68
N ARG A 375 -12.86 -7.91 -17.86
CA ARG A 375 -12.19 -7.62 -19.14
C ARG A 375 -10.83 -8.30 -19.28
N SER A 376 -10.02 -8.35 -18.21
CA SER A 376 -8.64 -8.85 -18.27
C SER A 376 -8.49 -10.33 -17.90
N GLY A 377 -9.51 -10.94 -17.29
CA GLY A 377 -9.43 -12.27 -16.69
C GLY A 377 -8.80 -12.23 -15.29
N ALA A 378 -9.42 -12.93 -14.33
CA ALA A 378 -8.93 -12.99 -12.96
C ALA A 378 -7.56 -13.66 -12.86
N ASP A 379 -7.33 -14.73 -13.63
CA ASP A 379 -6.07 -15.50 -13.62
C ASP A 379 -4.89 -14.78 -14.28
N CYS A 380 -5.16 -13.71 -15.03
CA CYS A 380 -4.15 -12.90 -15.71
C CYS A 380 -3.83 -11.59 -14.97
N SER A 381 -4.41 -11.40 -13.79
CA SER A 381 -4.38 -10.13 -13.07
C SER A 381 -3.78 -10.34 -11.68
N VAL A 382 -2.73 -9.60 -11.32
CA VAL A 382 -2.06 -9.73 -10.01
C VAL A 382 -1.73 -8.37 -9.40
N MET A 383 -2.06 -8.15 -8.14
CA MET A 383 -1.74 -6.92 -7.42
C MET A 383 -0.23 -6.83 -7.15
N ALA A 384 0.40 -5.71 -7.53
CA ALA A 384 1.86 -5.58 -7.58
C ALA A 384 2.53 -5.70 -6.21
N GLY A 385 1.86 -5.26 -5.14
CA GLY A 385 2.32 -5.48 -3.77
C GLY A 385 2.52 -6.95 -3.41
N THR A 386 1.64 -7.84 -3.86
CA THR A 386 1.81 -9.28 -3.66
C THR A 386 2.78 -9.88 -4.65
N LEU A 387 2.81 -9.39 -5.89
CA LEU A 387 3.79 -9.82 -6.90
C LEU A 387 5.23 -9.72 -6.38
N PHE A 388 5.57 -8.61 -5.72
CA PHE A 388 6.90 -8.40 -5.15
C PHE A 388 7.02 -8.72 -3.66
N ALA A 389 5.98 -9.33 -3.06
CA ALA A 389 6.01 -9.80 -1.68
C ALA A 389 6.84 -11.08 -1.53
N ARG A 390 6.84 -11.63 -0.31
CA ARG A 390 7.57 -12.85 0.05
C ARG A 390 6.59 -13.98 0.39
N ASP A 391 7.02 -15.21 0.11
CA ASP A 391 6.35 -16.43 0.53
C ASP A 391 6.58 -16.72 2.03
N LEU A 392 5.98 -17.81 2.55
CA LEU A 392 6.14 -18.22 3.96
C LEU A 392 7.57 -18.67 4.29
N ARG A 393 8.41 -18.94 3.29
CA ARG A 393 9.84 -19.25 3.42
C ARG A 393 10.70 -17.98 3.27
N SER A 394 10.10 -16.80 3.26
CA SER A 394 10.77 -15.51 3.03
C SER A 394 11.46 -15.35 1.67
N ARG A 395 11.02 -16.08 0.64
CA ARG A 395 11.51 -15.93 -0.74
C ARG A 395 10.55 -15.10 -1.59
N PRO A 396 11.00 -14.29 -2.55
CA PRO A 396 10.09 -13.51 -3.39
C PRO A 396 9.17 -14.37 -4.24
N LEU A 397 7.88 -14.04 -4.23
CA LEU A 397 6.85 -14.78 -4.97
C LEU A 397 7.04 -14.66 -6.49
N VAL A 398 7.62 -13.55 -6.97
CA VAL A 398 7.83 -13.30 -8.40
C VAL A 398 8.70 -14.37 -9.09
N HIS A 399 9.66 -14.99 -8.40
CA HIS A 399 10.53 -16.00 -9.02
C HIS A 399 9.74 -17.27 -9.38
N ASP A 400 8.98 -17.82 -8.43
CA ASP A 400 8.15 -19.02 -8.67
C ASP A 400 7.06 -18.71 -9.72
N PHE A 401 6.51 -17.48 -9.72
CA PHE A 401 5.57 -17.01 -10.73
C PHE A 401 6.17 -16.98 -12.14
N LEU A 402 7.35 -16.38 -12.32
CA LEU A 402 7.99 -16.31 -13.64
C LEU A 402 8.49 -17.68 -14.13
N GLN A 403 9.03 -18.51 -13.23
CA GLN A 403 9.47 -19.87 -13.57
C GLN A 403 8.33 -20.74 -14.11
N ARG A 404 7.11 -20.59 -13.53
CA ARG A 404 5.91 -21.30 -14.00
C ARG A 404 5.63 -21.08 -15.49
N PHE A 405 5.86 -19.87 -16.00
CA PHE A 405 5.59 -19.52 -17.40
C PHE A 405 6.82 -19.66 -18.32
N ASN A 406 8.03 -19.50 -17.78
CA ASN A 406 9.27 -19.64 -18.55
C ASN A 406 9.61 -21.11 -18.84
N GLY A 407 9.12 -22.06 -18.03
CA GLY A 407 9.36 -23.50 -18.21
C GLY A 407 10.79 -23.95 -17.86
N GLY A 408 11.55 -23.12 -17.14
CA GLY A 408 12.94 -23.38 -16.77
C GLY A 408 13.52 -22.29 -15.87
N GLU A 409 14.83 -22.40 -15.56
CA GLU A 409 15.53 -21.39 -14.77
C GLU A 409 15.48 -20.00 -15.42
N LEU A 410 15.32 -18.97 -14.58
CA LEU A 410 15.29 -17.59 -15.05
C LEU A 410 16.72 -17.10 -15.25
N GLU A 411 17.10 -16.79 -16.48
CA GLU A 411 18.36 -16.15 -16.79
C GLU A 411 18.34 -14.66 -16.42
N ASP A 412 19.51 -14.07 -16.21
CA ASP A 412 19.67 -12.65 -15.88
C ASP A 412 19.01 -11.74 -16.91
N GLN A 413 19.20 -12.04 -18.20
CA GLN A 413 18.61 -11.24 -19.27
C GLN A 413 17.07 -11.33 -19.28
N HIS A 414 16.51 -12.48 -18.89
CA HIS A 414 15.06 -12.64 -18.78
C HIS A 414 14.49 -11.72 -17.68
N LEU A 415 15.10 -11.72 -16.49
CA LEU A 415 14.71 -10.85 -15.38
C LEU A 415 14.84 -9.37 -15.74
N LEU A 416 15.95 -9.00 -16.40
CA LEU A 416 16.18 -7.62 -16.82
C LEU A 416 15.17 -7.15 -17.88
N ASN A 417 14.82 -8.01 -18.85
CA ASN A 417 13.83 -7.69 -19.88
C ASN A 417 12.42 -7.59 -19.30
N TRP A 418 12.04 -8.53 -18.43
CA TRP A 418 10.76 -8.49 -17.72
C TRP A 418 10.62 -7.20 -16.90
N PHE A 419 11.68 -6.84 -16.17
CA PHE A 419 11.72 -5.59 -15.40
C PHE A 419 11.56 -4.36 -16.30
N ASP A 420 12.21 -4.34 -17.48
CA ASP A 420 12.12 -3.24 -18.45
C ASP A 420 10.67 -3.03 -18.93
N GLU A 421 9.95 -4.11 -19.21
CA GLU A 421 8.53 -4.06 -19.58
C GLU A 421 7.67 -3.57 -18.41
N TYR A 422 7.88 -4.08 -17.20
CA TYR A 422 7.14 -3.66 -16.00
C TYR A 422 7.34 -2.17 -15.67
N GLN A 423 8.60 -1.71 -15.61
CA GLN A 423 8.92 -0.35 -15.22
C GLN A 423 8.42 0.67 -16.25
N ALA A 424 8.46 0.35 -17.55
CA ALA A 424 7.99 1.25 -18.59
C ALA A 424 6.46 1.44 -18.54
N LEU A 425 5.70 0.37 -18.26
CA LEU A 425 4.25 0.41 -18.04
C LEU A 425 3.86 1.23 -16.79
N LEU A 426 4.78 1.37 -15.83
CA LEU A 426 4.57 2.17 -14.61
C LEU A 426 4.97 3.64 -14.79
N LEU A 427 6.21 3.90 -15.22
CA LEU A 427 6.80 5.24 -15.26
C LEU A 427 6.13 6.12 -16.31
N SER A 428 5.95 5.61 -17.53
CA SER A 428 5.49 6.40 -18.67
C SER A 428 4.13 7.08 -18.42
N PRO A 429 3.07 6.37 -17.99
CA PRO A 429 1.79 7.02 -17.76
C PRO A 429 1.80 7.96 -16.55
N VAL A 430 2.51 7.62 -15.47
CA VAL A 430 2.55 8.48 -14.27
C VAL A 430 3.29 9.78 -14.53
N MET A 431 4.43 9.73 -15.22
CA MET A 431 5.20 10.91 -15.58
C MET A 431 4.44 11.78 -16.59
N ALA A 432 3.82 11.17 -17.60
CA ALA A 432 3.00 11.88 -18.58
C ALA A 432 1.82 12.60 -17.90
N LEU A 433 1.10 11.93 -16.99
CA LEU A 433 0.01 12.55 -16.23
C LEU A 433 0.47 13.76 -15.40
N PHE A 434 1.59 13.65 -14.71
CA PHE A 434 2.09 14.75 -13.88
C PHE A 434 2.57 15.93 -14.70
N PHE A 435 3.45 15.69 -15.67
CA PHE A 435 4.11 16.78 -16.40
C PHE A 435 3.20 17.39 -17.46
N ASN A 436 2.42 16.59 -18.20
CA ASN A 436 1.57 17.11 -19.28
C ASN A 436 0.23 17.62 -18.77
N HIS A 437 -0.28 17.08 -17.66
CA HIS A 437 -1.65 17.36 -17.19
C HIS A 437 -1.74 17.83 -15.73
N GLY A 438 -0.65 17.85 -14.97
CA GLY A 438 -0.68 18.25 -13.56
C GLY A 438 -1.49 17.28 -12.69
N ILE A 439 -1.62 16.02 -13.11
CA ILE A 439 -2.34 14.98 -12.37
C ILE A 439 -1.33 14.19 -11.56
N VAL A 440 -1.51 14.21 -10.24
CA VAL A 440 -0.66 13.51 -9.30
C VAL A 440 -1.32 12.17 -8.97
N MET A 441 -0.72 11.07 -9.42
CA MET A 441 -1.12 9.71 -9.02
C MET A 441 -0.50 9.32 -7.67
N GLU A 442 -0.99 8.24 -7.08
CA GLU A 442 -0.35 7.57 -5.93
C GLU A 442 -0.02 6.11 -6.31
N PRO A 443 0.97 5.89 -7.21
CA PRO A 443 1.22 4.59 -7.84
C PRO A 443 2.05 3.64 -6.93
N HIS A 444 1.75 3.64 -5.64
CA HIS A 444 2.32 2.68 -4.69
C HIS A 444 1.86 1.26 -5.03
N LEU A 445 2.58 0.25 -4.53
CA LEU A 445 2.38 -1.15 -4.89
C LEU A 445 0.93 -1.66 -4.86
N GLN A 446 0.15 -1.24 -3.87
CA GLN A 446 -1.24 -1.68 -3.71
C GLN A 446 -2.22 -1.01 -4.70
N ASN A 447 -1.84 0.08 -5.36
CA ASN A 447 -2.63 0.78 -6.38
C ASN A 447 -2.25 0.38 -7.81
N ALA A 448 -1.32 -0.57 -7.97
CA ALA A 448 -0.89 -1.09 -9.26
C ALA A 448 -1.28 -2.57 -9.40
N VAL A 449 -1.93 -2.92 -10.50
CA VAL A 449 -2.30 -4.31 -10.82
C VAL A 449 -1.71 -4.67 -12.17
N LEU A 450 -0.83 -5.67 -12.17
CA LEU A 450 -0.24 -6.21 -13.39
C LEU A 450 -1.26 -7.06 -14.12
N ILE A 451 -1.52 -6.74 -15.37
CA ILE A 451 -2.16 -7.64 -16.32
C ILE A 451 -1.06 -8.29 -17.14
N HIS A 452 -1.01 -9.62 -17.13
CA HIS A 452 0.00 -10.38 -17.82
C HIS A 452 -0.59 -11.33 -18.86
N ASP A 453 0.25 -11.72 -19.80
CA ASP A 453 0.00 -12.81 -20.75
C ASP A 453 1.09 -13.84 -20.52
N ASN A 454 0.73 -14.97 -19.89
CA ASN A 454 1.67 -16.02 -19.50
C ASN A 454 2.92 -15.46 -18.78
N GLY A 455 2.70 -14.68 -17.71
CA GLY A 455 3.76 -14.06 -16.92
C GLY A 455 4.38 -12.80 -17.51
N ARG A 456 4.23 -12.52 -18.82
CA ARG A 456 4.79 -11.32 -19.46
C ARG A 456 3.91 -10.08 -19.21
N PRO A 457 4.47 -8.91 -18.81
CA PRO A 457 3.70 -7.70 -18.59
C PRO A 457 3.00 -7.22 -19.87
N LYS A 458 1.69 -6.92 -19.78
CA LYS A 458 0.91 -6.34 -20.88
C LYS A 458 0.38 -4.96 -20.53
N GLN A 459 -0.15 -4.81 -19.32
CA GLN A 459 -0.65 -3.54 -18.80
C GLN A 459 -0.36 -3.46 -17.31
N LEU A 460 -0.26 -2.24 -16.80
CA LEU A 460 -0.26 -1.98 -15.38
C LEU A 460 -1.45 -1.06 -15.08
N LEU A 461 -2.52 -1.63 -14.52
CA LEU A 461 -3.71 -0.85 -14.16
C LEU A 461 -3.41 -0.04 -12.90
N LEU A 462 -3.67 1.27 -12.97
CA LEU A 462 -3.65 2.16 -11.82
C LEU A 462 -5.08 2.37 -11.29
N ARG A 463 -5.27 2.23 -9.99
CA ARG A 463 -6.57 2.37 -9.32
C ARG A 463 -6.52 3.38 -8.16
N ASP A 464 -7.68 3.64 -7.58
CA ASP A 464 -7.88 4.48 -6.39
C ASP A 464 -7.83 5.98 -6.65
N PHE A 465 -8.97 6.53 -7.09
CA PHE A 465 -9.08 7.95 -7.43
C PHE A 465 -9.24 8.86 -6.22
N GLU A 466 -9.62 8.36 -5.04
CA GLU A 466 -9.61 9.13 -3.78
C GLU A 466 -8.22 9.73 -3.49
N GLY A 467 -7.17 8.98 -3.84
CA GLY A 467 -5.78 9.40 -3.67
C GLY A 467 -5.33 10.45 -4.68
N VAL A 468 -5.99 10.63 -5.82
CA VAL A 468 -5.52 11.52 -6.91
C VAL A 468 -5.58 12.99 -6.47
N LYS A 469 -4.54 13.74 -6.86
CA LYS A 469 -4.43 15.19 -6.61
C LYS A 469 -4.14 15.91 -7.92
N LEU A 470 -4.36 17.22 -7.92
CA LEU A 470 -4.22 18.09 -9.08
C LEU A 470 -3.33 19.27 -8.70
N THR A 471 -2.33 19.57 -9.53
CA THR A 471 -1.42 20.69 -9.26
C THR A 471 -2.12 22.03 -9.43
N GLU A 472 -1.72 23.02 -8.63
CA GLU A 472 -2.30 24.37 -8.66
C GLU A 472 -2.14 25.06 -10.01
N GLU A 473 -0.97 24.88 -10.62
CA GLU A 473 -0.58 25.59 -11.82
C GLU A 473 -1.15 24.98 -13.11
N LEU A 474 -1.52 23.69 -13.09
CA LEU A 474 -1.94 22.96 -14.28
C LEU A 474 -3.17 22.09 -14.04
N GLY A 475 -3.08 21.09 -13.16
CA GLY A 475 -4.12 20.06 -13.02
C GLY A 475 -5.49 20.61 -12.63
N ILE A 476 -5.55 21.52 -11.66
CA ILE A 476 -6.84 22.04 -11.16
C ILE A 476 -7.57 22.87 -12.22
N LYS A 477 -6.85 23.44 -13.20
CA LYS A 477 -7.43 24.22 -14.31
C LYS A 477 -8.16 23.34 -15.31
N ALA A 478 -7.92 22.03 -15.30
CA ALA A 478 -8.59 21.09 -16.18
C ALA A 478 -10.05 20.84 -15.75
N ILE A 479 -10.44 21.17 -14.52
CA ILE A 479 -11.79 20.97 -14.01
C ILE A 479 -12.71 22.09 -14.51
N GLN A 480 -13.76 21.72 -15.24
CA GLN A 480 -14.66 22.66 -15.93
C GLN A 480 -15.84 23.12 -15.05
N VAL A 481 -16.11 22.42 -13.95
CA VAL A 481 -17.24 22.69 -13.05
C VAL A 481 -16.83 23.55 -11.85
N GLY A 482 -17.77 24.34 -11.34
CA GLY A 482 -17.60 25.05 -10.07
C GLY A 482 -17.48 24.07 -8.91
N LEU A 483 -16.29 23.94 -8.34
CA LEU A 483 -16.04 23.05 -7.20
C LEU A 483 -16.42 23.71 -5.88
N HIS A 484 -17.06 22.93 -4.99
CA HIS A 484 -17.17 23.32 -3.59
C HIS A 484 -15.76 23.57 -3.00
N PRO A 485 -15.55 24.63 -2.19
CA PRO A 485 -14.21 24.99 -1.69
C PRO A 485 -13.48 23.83 -0.99
N ARG A 486 -14.20 23.01 -0.22
CA ARG A 486 -13.64 21.83 0.46
C ARG A 486 -13.17 20.74 -0.51
N ILE A 487 -13.88 20.51 -1.62
CA ILE A 487 -13.51 19.53 -2.64
C ILE A 487 -12.27 20.01 -3.39
N ARG A 488 -12.27 21.29 -3.79
CA ARG A 488 -11.09 21.92 -4.38
C ARG A 488 -9.87 21.76 -3.48
N GLN A 489 -10.01 22.06 -2.19
CA GLN A 489 -8.93 21.89 -1.21
C GLN A 489 -8.46 20.43 -1.07
N SER A 490 -9.38 19.46 -1.19
CA SER A 490 -9.03 18.02 -1.13
C SER A 490 -8.21 17.57 -2.34
N LEU A 491 -8.49 18.13 -3.52
CA LEU A 491 -7.82 17.80 -4.77
C LEU A 491 -6.49 18.56 -4.95
N LEU A 492 -6.36 19.75 -4.38
CA LEU A 492 -5.26 20.66 -4.67
C LEU A 492 -3.95 20.24 -3.99
N TYR A 493 -2.89 20.07 -4.77
CA TYR A 493 -1.51 19.94 -4.31
C TYR A 493 -0.64 21.03 -4.94
N THR A 494 0.40 21.48 -4.23
CA THR A 494 1.48 22.20 -4.91
C THR A 494 2.24 21.24 -5.83
N ARG A 495 2.89 21.78 -6.87
CA ARG A 495 3.74 21.00 -7.76
C ARG A 495 4.78 20.16 -7.02
N GLU A 496 5.43 20.75 -6.01
CA GLU A 496 6.43 20.08 -5.18
C GLU A 496 5.83 18.93 -4.36
N GLN A 497 4.67 19.14 -3.73
CA GLN A 497 3.97 18.06 -3.02
C GLN A 497 3.64 16.90 -3.96
N GLY A 498 3.18 17.22 -5.17
CA GLY A 498 2.91 16.24 -6.21
C GLY A 498 4.15 15.44 -6.60
N TRP A 499 5.26 16.13 -6.85
CA TRP A 499 6.53 15.50 -7.24
C TRP A 499 7.11 14.63 -6.13
N ASN A 500 7.10 15.10 -4.88
CA ASN A 500 7.57 14.32 -3.73
C ASN A 500 6.76 13.02 -3.57
N ARG A 501 5.43 13.07 -3.77
CA ARG A 501 4.59 11.86 -3.72
C ARG A 501 4.90 10.90 -4.86
N ILE A 502 4.96 11.41 -6.09
CA ILE A 502 5.21 10.59 -7.28
C ILE A 502 6.54 9.86 -7.17
N THR A 503 7.62 10.58 -6.83
CA THR A 503 8.96 10.00 -6.73
C THR A 503 9.06 8.97 -5.61
N TYR A 504 8.46 9.23 -4.44
CA TYR A 504 8.36 8.24 -3.38
C TYR A 504 7.62 6.97 -3.85
N CYS A 505 6.42 7.13 -4.41
CA CYS A 505 5.60 6.00 -4.82
C CYS A 505 6.26 5.17 -5.94
N LEU A 506 6.81 5.82 -6.95
CA LEU A 506 7.44 5.15 -8.08
C LEU A 506 8.75 4.49 -7.69
N LEU A 507 9.69 5.26 -7.14
CA LEU A 507 11.08 4.82 -7.02
C LEU A 507 11.30 4.03 -5.73
N ILE A 508 10.71 4.45 -4.61
CA ILE A 508 10.99 3.84 -3.31
C ILE A 508 9.96 2.77 -2.96
N ASN A 509 8.66 3.09 -3.07
CA ASN A 509 7.62 2.17 -2.65
C ASN A 509 7.44 1.01 -3.64
N ASN A 510 7.55 1.29 -4.95
CA ASN A 510 7.26 0.32 -6.00
C ASN A 510 8.52 -0.28 -6.62
N LEU A 511 9.27 0.50 -7.42
CA LEU A 511 10.40 -0.05 -8.19
C LEU A 511 11.52 -0.58 -7.31
N SER A 512 11.80 0.03 -6.15
CA SER A 512 12.81 -0.51 -5.24
C SER A 512 12.45 -1.90 -4.70
N GLU A 513 11.17 -2.17 -4.45
CA GLU A 513 10.69 -3.50 -4.04
C GLU A 513 10.72 -4.48 -5.21
N ALA A 514 10.36 -4.03 -6.42
CA ALA A 514 10.47 -4.83 -7.63
C ALA A 514 11.92 -5.25 -7.92
N VAL A 515 12.86 -4.30 -7.85
CA VAL A 515 14.30 -4.54 -8.00
C VAL A 515 14.78 -5.52 -6.94
N LEU A 516 14.45 -5.31 -5.66
CA LEU A 516 14.85 -6.20 -4.58
C LEU A 516 14.28 -7.63 -4.75
N ALA A 517 13.03 -7.75 -5.20
CA ALA A 517 12.37 -9.03 -5.41
C ALA A 517 12.95 -9.80 -6.60
N LEU A 518 13.22 -9.13 -7.74
CA LEU A 518 13.73 -9.77 -8.96
C LEU A 518 15.24 -10.06 -8.92
N SER A 519 16.00 -9.25 -8.18
CA SER A 519 17.46 -9.42 -8.01
C SER A 519 17.80 -10.26 -6.77
N TRP A 520 16.87 -11.08 -6.29
CA TRP A 520 17.09 -11.94 -5.14
C TRP A 520 18.17 -12.97 -5.46
N GLU A 521 19.19 -13.06 -4.60
CA GLU A 521 20.41 -13.89 -4.83
C GLU A 521 21.28 -13.43 -6.00
N ARG A 522 20.92 -12.31 -6.64
CA ARG A 522 21.60 -11.75 -7.81
C ARG A 522 21.76 -10.23 -7.66
N PRO A 523 22.41 -9.75 -6.58
CA PRO A 523 22.50 -8.32 -6.28
C PRO A 523 23.19 -7.50 -7.37
N HIS A 524 23.99 -8.13 -8.24
CA HIS A 524 24.61 -7.51 -9.40
C HIS A 524 23.59 -7.01 -10.44
N LEU A 525 22.35 -7.53 -10.44
CA LEU A 525 21.28 -7.06 -11.35
C LEU A 525 20.68 -5.73 -10.94
N ALA A 526 20.74 -5.36 -9.65
CA ALA A 526 20.13 -4.14 -9.14
C ALA A 526 20.65 -2.85 -9.81
N PRO A 527 21.97 -2.61 -9.93
CA PRO A 527 22.47 -1.43 -10.66
C PRO A 527 22.07 -1.46 -12.15
N LEU A 528 22.01 -2.63 -12.78
CA LEU A 528 21.59 -2.75 -14.18
C LEU A 528 20.10 -2.41 -14.37
N MET A 529 19.24 -2.81 -13.42
CA MET A 529 17.84 -2.43 -13.39
C MET A 529 17.67 -0.92 -13.19
N TRP A 530 18.41 -0.31 -12.27
CA TRP A 530 18.37 1.15 -12.06
C TRP A 530 18.87 1.94 -13.26
N GLN A 531 19.88 1.44 -13.99
CA GLN A 531 20.30 2.02 -15.27
C GLN A 531 19.20 1.93 -16.36
N ARG A 532 18.37 0.88 -16.34
CA ARG A 532 17.19 0.80 -17.23
C ARG A 532 16.13 1.83 -16.86
N VAL A 533 15.89 2.04 -15.56
CA VAL A 533 15.01 3.11 -15.08
C VAL A 533 15.51 4.48 -15.53
N GLU A 534 16.79 4.80 -15.32
CA GLU A 534 17.38 6.07 -15.74
C GLU A 534 17.21 6.32 -17.25
N ARG A 535 17.51 5.32 -18.08
CA ARG A 535 17.30 5.41 -19.54
C ARG A 535 15.83 5.58 -19.91
N GLN A 536 14.91 4.95 -19.20
CA GLN A 536 13.48 5.14 -19.44
C GLN A 536 13.03 6.55 -19.06
N LEU A 537 13.53 7.10 -17.95
CA LEU A 537 13.26 8.49 -17.55
C LEU A 537 13.76 9.48 -18.61
N GLN A 538 14.92 9.23 -19.21
CA GLN A 538 15.45 10.04 -20.34
C GLN A 538 14.53 9.96 -21.57
N ARG A 539 14.08 8.75 -21.95
CA ARG A 539 13.11 8.61 -23.07
C ARG A 539 11.80 9.32 -22.80
N ILE A 540 11.24 9.14 -21.60
CA ILE A 540 10.01 9.83 -21.19
C ILE A 540 10.23 11.35 -21.28
N ARG A 541 11.38 11.85 -20.82
CA ARG A 541 11.71 13.29 -20.87
C ARG A 541 11.64 13.85 -22.29
N ASP A 542 12.06 13.09 -23.29
CA ASP A 542 12.02 13.45 -24.72
C ASP A 542 10.58 13.40 -25.29
N GLU A 543 9.71 12.56 -24.73
CA GLU A 543 8.31 12.39 -25.15
C GLU A 543 7.34 13.41 -24.50
N LEU A 544 7.73 14.03 -23.37
CA LEU A 544 6.90 15.01 -22.67
C LEU A 544 6.67 16.28 -23.51
N VAL A 545 5.45 16.80 -23.48
CA VAL A 545 5.07 18.00 -24.25
C VAL A 545 5.29 19.30 -23.48
N LEU A 546 5.47 19.22 -22.15
CA LEU A 546 5.73 20.36 -21.28
C LEU A 546 7.09 20.25 -20.57
N PRO A 547 7.67 21.37 -20.10
CA PRO A 547 8.92 21.34 -19.35
C PRO A 547 8.84 20.48 -18.07
N ALA A 548 9.92 19.74 -17.81
CA ALA A 548 10.03 18.83 -16.67
C ALA A 548 11.36 19.03 -15.91
N PRO A 549 11.63 20.23 -15.34
CA PRO A 549 12.88 20.50 -14.64
C PRO A 549 13.10 19.58 -13.44
N GLU A 550 12.03 19.11 -12.79
CA GLU A 550 12.12 18.13 -11.71
C GLU A 550 12.64 16.77 -12.20
N LEU A 551 12.26 16.36 -13.42
CA LEU A 551 12.75 15.14 -14.05
C LEU A 551 14.21 15.30 -14.46
N ASP A 552 14.58 16.47 -15.01
CA ASP A 552 15.97 16.79 -15.35
C ASP A 552 16.89 16.69 -14.12
N ALA A 553 16.45 17.23 -12.99
CA ALA A 553 17.21 17.17 -11.74
C ALA A 553 17.31 15.75 -11.16
N LEU A 554 16.23 14.96 -11.25
CA LEU A 554 16.24 13.55 -10.86
C LEU A 554 17.20 12.71 -11.72
N ILE A 555 17.20 12.90 -13.04
CA ILE A 555 18.13 12.24 -13.96
C ILE A 555 19.58 12.64 -13.62
N ALA A 556 19.80 13.91 -13.27
CA ALA A 556 21.11 14.40 -12.81
C ALA A 556 21.56 13.88 -11.42
N GLY A 557 20.76 13.00 -10.78
CA GLY A 557 21.12 12.34 -9.52
C GLY A 557 20.68 13.07 -8.26
N GLN A 558 19.75 14.03 -8.35
CA GLN A 558 19.17 14.69 -7.18
C GLN A 558 18.52 13.66 -6.23
N SER A 559 18.56 13.96 -4.93
CA SER A 559 17.95 13.14 -3.90
C SER A 559 16.43 13.01 -4.04
N ILE A 560 15.93 11.82 -3.70
CA ILE A 560 14.54 11.40 -3.86
C ILE A 560 13.81 11.59 -2.54
N ALA A 561 12.57 12.08 -2.60
CA ALA A 561 11.71 12.17 -1.42
C ALA A 561 11.30 10.77 -0.95
N CYS A 562 11.47 10.49 0.34
CA CYS A 562 10.99 9.26 0.98
C CYS A 562 9.96 9.60 2.05
N LYS A 563 8.71 9.17 1.85
CA LYS A 563 7.66 9.30 2.88
C LYS A 563 8.07 8.47 4.09
N THR A 564 7.83 9.02 5.28
CA THR A 564 8.17 8.37 6.55
C THR A 564 6.95 7.69 7.13
N ASN A 565 7.01 6.38 7.37
CA ASN A 565 5.95 5.64 8.03
C ASN A 565 6.20 5.60 9.54
N LEU A 566 7.41 5.27 9.98
CA LEU A 566 7.76 5.24 11.39
C LEU A 566 7.78 6.63 12.04
N LYS A 567 8.43 7.65 11.44
CA LYS A 567 8.44 9.02 12.01
C LYS A 567 7.04 9.60 12.15
N VAL A 568 6.14 9.35 11.20
CA VAL A 568 4.74 9.81 11.26
C VAL A 568 4.00 9.14 12.42
N ARG A 569 4.21 7.84 12.61
CA ARG A 569 3.60 7.10 13.72
C ARG A 569 4.15 7.52 15.07
N LEU A 570 5.46 7.78 15.18
CA LEU A 570 6.08 8.33 16.39
C LEU A 570 5.55 9.72 16.74
N ALA A 571 5.27 10.56 15.75
CA ALA A 571 4.71 11.89 15.97
C ALA A 571 3.21 11.88 16.32
N ALA A 572 2.52 10.73 16.22
CA ALA A 572 1.06 10.59 16.35
C ALA A 572 0.26 11.57 15.45
N LYS A 573 0.87 12.02 14.35
CA LYS A 573 0.26 12.98 13.41
C LYS A 573 -0.60 12.28 12.37
N ALA A 574 -1.50 13.04 11.75
CA ALA A 574 -2.26 12.56 10.61
C ALA A 574 -1.32 12.34 9.40
N ASP A 575 -1.57 11.31 8.59
CA ASP A 575 -0.76 10.97 7.41
C ASP A 575 -0.66 12.11 6.37
N ARG A 576 -1.64 13.03 6.34
CA ARG A 576 -1.58 14.25 5.52
C ARG A 576 -0.46 15.20 5.91
N GLU A 577 0.07 15.06 7.12
CA GLU A 577 1.24 15.78 7.65
C GLU A 577 2.52 14.94 7.52
N ALA A 578 2.49 13.89 6.69
CA ALA A 578 3.64 13.02 6.49
C ALA A 578 4.84 13.83 6.00
N ASN A 579 5.90 13.80 6.81
CA ASN A 579 7.18 14.38 6.45
C ASN A 579 7.91 13.45 5.49
N TYR A 580 8.67 14.06 4.58
CA TYR A 580 9.59 13.36 3.71
C TYR A 580 11.02 13.54 4.24
N VAL A 581 11.81 12.47 4.17
CA VAL A 581 13.27 12.56 4.20
C VAL A 581 13.80 12.51 2.77
N ARG A 582 15.10 12.77 2.59
CA ARG A 582 15.76 12.68 1.28
C ARG A 582 16.71 11.49 1.27
N LEU A 583 16.62 10.66 0.24
CA LEU A 583 17.54 9.54 -0.01
C LEU A 583 18.34 9.81 -1.28
N ALA A 584 19.58 9.32 -1.34
CA ALA A 584 20.41 9.47 -2.53
C ALA A 584 19.83 8.68 -3.72
N SER A 585 20.00 9.22 -4.93
CA SER A 585 19.54 8.54 -6.15
C SER A 585 20.31 7.22 -6.37
N PRO A 586 19.66 6.16 -6.87
CA PRO A 586 20.33 4.88 -7.17
C PRO A 586 21.47 4.96 -8.20
N TRP A 587 21.45 5.99 -9.06
CA TRP A 587 22.47 6.24 -10.08
C TRP A 587 23.39 7.43 -9.76
N ALA A 588 23.27 8.02 -8.56
CA ALA A 588 24.25 8.99 -8.11
C ALA A 588 25.61 8.28 -7.92
N THR A 589 26.69 8.88 -8.42
CA THR A 589 28.05 8.41 -8.12
C THR A 589 28.26 8.35 -6.61
N GLU A 590 28.78 7.23 -6.09
CA GLU A 590 29.28 7.16 -4.72
C GLU A 590 30.27 8.32 -4.51
N ALA A 591 29.93 9.26 -3.61
CA ALA A 591 30.95 10.10 -3.04
C ALA A 591 31.96 9.14 -2.37
N ARG A 592 33.18 9.07 -2.93
CA ARG A 592 34.26 8.28 -2.36
C ARG A 592 34.61 8.90 -1.01
N TYR A 593 33.97 8.44 0.06
CA TYR A 593 34.39 8.75 1.42
C TYR A 593 35.61 7.87 1.70
N ALA A 594 36.77 8.52 1.72
CA ALA A 594 38.08 7.93 2.02
C ALA A 594 38.21 7.54 3.49
#